data_AF-A0A7W1ZY05-F1
#
_entry.id   AF-A0A7W1ZY05-F1
#
_cell.length_a   1.000
_cell.length_b   1.000
_cell.length_c   1.000
_cell.angle_alpha   90.00
_cell.angle_beta   90.00
_cell.angle_gamma   90.00
#
_symmetry.space_group_name_H-M   'P 1'
#
loop_
_entity.id
_entity.type
_entity.pdbx_description
1 polymer ?
#
loop_
_entity_poly.entity_id
_entity_poly.type
_entity_poly.pdbx_seq_one_letter_code
_entity_poly.pdbx_strand_id
1 'polypeptide(L)'
;MKLLDKKSSERSFYVYLAVISFALNWIWEIAQMSAYRTAEKSWGEELFFCTLATVIDVLAVLAIYGATVFFINRRNWKFYLTAALLGAVCAVLFEKIAFAFGWWRYDEGMIVVPILGTGLLPFVQLTTLAPVSIWLAAKASGRRVGA
;
A
#
# COMPACT_ATOMS: atom_id res chain seq x y z
N MET A 1 -34.50 -7.29 -3.15
CA MET A 1 -33.56 -8.16 -2.40
C MET A 1 -32.16 -8.19 -3.01
N LYS A 2 -31.95 -8.66 -4.26
CA LYS A 2 -30.61 -8.75 -4.91
C LYS A 2 -29.76 -7.46 -4.96
N LEU A 3 -30.39 -6.28 -5.07
CA LEU A 3 -29.66 -5.00 -5.09
C LEU A 3 -29.09 -4.61 -3.71
N LEU A 4 -29.76 -5.01 -2.63
CA LEU A 4 -29.33 -4.74 -1.25
C LEU A 4 -28.13 -5.63 -0.89
N ASP A 5 -28.16 -6.91 -1.28
CA ASP A 5 -27.04 -7.83 -1.11
C ASP A 5 -25.80 -7.40 -1.89
N LYS A 6 -25.97 -6.97 -3.16
CA LYS A 6 -24.85 -6.49 -3.96
C LYS A 6 -24.19 -5.27 -3.31
N LYS A 7 -24.97 -4.25 -2.95
CA LYS A 7 -24.46 -3.02 -2.32
C LYS A 7 -23.80 -3.28 -0.96
N SER A 8 -24.31 -4.26 -0.20
CA SER A 8 -23.70 -4.75 1.04
C SER A 8 -22.32 -5.38 0.78
N SER A 9 -22.20 -6.23 -0.26
CA SER A 9 -20.94 -6.85 -0.67
C SER A 9 -19.89 -5.85 -1.19
N GLU A 10 -20.32 -4.74 -1.82
CA GLU A 10 -19.38 -3.68 -2.25
C GLU A 10 -18.85 -2.88 -1.06
N ARG A 11 -19.73 -2.50 -0.13
CA ARG A 11 -19.33 -1.80 1.10
C ARG A 11 -18.39 -2.66 1.94
N SER A 12 -18.71 -3.94 2.11
CA SER A 12 -17.86 -4.86 2.86
C SER A 12 -16.49 -5.03 2.21
N PHE A 13 -16.39 -5.05 0.87
CA PHE A 13 -15.11 -5.09 0.17
C PHE A 13 -14.21 -3.91 0.52
N TYR A 14 -14.71 -2.67 0.47
CA TYR A 14 -13.89 -1.50 0.79
C TYR A 14 -13.46 -1.47 2.26
N VAL A 15 -14.33 -1.93 3.17
CA VAL A 15 -13.97 -2.08 4.60
C VAL A 15 -12.86 -3.11 4.77
N TYR A 16 -13.00 -4.30 4.17
CA TYR A 16 -11.94 -5.31 4.22
C TYR A 16 -10.66 -4.81 3.58
N LEU A 17 -10.74 -4.12 2.45
CA LEU A 17 -9.57 -3.57 1.78
C LEU A 17 -8.83 -2.60 2.69
N ALA A 18 -9.53 -1.64 3.30
CA ALA A 18 -8.93 -0.68 4.22
C ALA A 18 -8.32 -1.34 5.46
N VAL A 19 -9.03 -2.28 6.09
CA VAL A 19 -8.54 -2.96 7.30
C VAL A 19 -7.33 -3.84 7.00
N ILE A 20 -7.39 -4.63 5.92
CA ILE A 20 -6.30 -5.52 5.53
C ILE A 20 -5.08 -4.71 5.06
N SER A 21 -5.28 -3.67 4.25
CA SER A 21 -4.17 -2.81 3.83
C SER A 21 -3.56 -2.08 5.01
N PHE A 22 -4.36 -1.61 5.97
CA PHE A 22 -3.84 -0.97 7.18
C PHE A 22 -2.98 -1.96 7.97
N ALA A 23 -3.50 -3.15 8.27
CA ALA A 23 -2.77 -4.14 9.06
C ALA A 23 -1.45 -4.55 8.40
N LEU A 24 -1.47 -4.84 7.09
CA LEU A 24 -0.27 -5.27 6.37
C LEU A 24 0.77 -4.16 6.25
N ASN A 25 0.38 -2.95 5.87
CA ASN A 25 1.32 -1.83 5.75
C ASN A 25 1.85 -1.43 7.13
N TRP A 26 1.03 -1.40 8.17
CA TRP A 26 1.48 -1.03 9.51
C TRP A 26 2.54 -1.98 10.08
N ILE A 27 2.32 -3.29 9.92
CA ILE A 27 3.32 -4.30 10.29
C ILE A 27 4.62 -4.09 9.51
N TRP A 28 4.51 -3.78 8.22
CA TRP A 28 5.67 -3.52 7.37
C TRP A 28 6.41 -2.25 7.80
N GLU A 29 5.70 -1.15 8.03
CA GLU A 29 6.26 0.14 8.47
C GLU A 29 7.07 0.00 9.75
N ILE A 30 6.52 -0.69 10.75
CA ILE A 30 7.23 -0.95 12.01
C ILE A 30 8.46 -1.82 11.77
N ALA A 31 8.36 -2.84 10.91
CA ALA A 31 9.47 -3.75 10.61
C ALA A 31 10.62 -3.04 9.89
N GLN A 32 10.33 -2.07 9.01
CA GLN A 32 11.35 -1.31 8.28
C GLN A 32 11.82 -0.04 8.98
N MET A 33 11.19 0.35 10.09
CA MET A 33 11.45 1.60 10.80
C MET A 33 12.93 1.82 11.10
N SER A 34 13.66 0.76 11.48
CA SER A 34 15.09 0.80 11.78
C SER A 34 15.99 1.08 10.57
N ALA A 35 15.47 1.02 9.35
CA ALA A 35 16.21 1.33 8.12
C ALA A 35 16.23 2.83 7.78
N TYR A 36 15.50 3.66 8.54
CA TYR A 36 15.45 5.11 8.35
C TYR A 36 16.21 5.83 9.47
N ARG A 37 16.92 6.92 9.10
CA ARG A 37 17.43 7.87 10.08
C ARG A 37 16.35 8.88 10.41
N THR A 38 15.69 8.66 11.51
CA THR A 38 14.93 9.68 12.24
C THR A 38 15.91 10.43 13.15
N ALA A 39 15.76 11.76 13.29
CA ALA A 39 16.37 12.47 14.42
C ALA A 39 15.98 11.79 15.74
N GLU A 40 16.68 12.02 16.86
CA GLU A 40 16.38 11.43 18.18
C GLU A 40 14.90 11.58 18.58
N LYS A 41 14.04 10.70 18.05
CA LYS A 41 12.60 10.65 18.25
C LYS A 41 12.37 9.56 19.28
N SER A 42 11.44 9.82 20.19
CA SER A 42 10.96 8.78 21.06
C SER A 42 10.26 7.68 20.25
N TRP A 43 10.27 6.45 20.76
CA TRP A 43 9.60 5.33 20.12
C TRP A 43 8.10 5.60 19.86
N GLY A 44 7.45 6.38 20.73
CA GLY A 44 6.05 6.80 20.54
C GLY A 44 5.85 7.75 19.36
N GLU A 45 6.80 8.66 19.11
CA GLU A 45 6.75 9.54 17.94
C GLU A 45 6.98 8.75 16.65
N GLU A 46 7.93 7.81 16.65
CA GLU A 46 8.17 6.95 15.48
C GLU A 46 6.95 6.10 15.15
N LEU A 47 6.31 5.48 16.14
CA LEU A 47 5.06 4.76 15.95
C LEU A 47 3.94 5.65 15.38
N PHE A 48 3.85 6.91 15.84
CA PHE A 48 2.89 7.86 15.29
C PHE A 48 3.17 8.14 13.80
N PHE A 49 4.44 8.37 13.43
CA PHE A 49 4.84 8.56 12.03
C PHE A 49 4.58 7.31 11.17
N CYS A 50 4.91 6.12 11.65
CA CYS A 50 4.60 4.85 10.96
C CYS A 50 3.10 4.67 10.76
N THR A 51 2.30 5.03 11.77
CA THR A 51 0.84 4.96 11.68
C THR A 51 0.30 5.98 10.67
N LEU A 52 0.85 7.19 10.63
CA LEU A 52 0.49 8.19 9.62
C LEU A 52 0.88 7.75 8.20
N ALA A 53 2.08 7.19 8.03
CA ALA A 53 2.53 6.61 6.75
C ALA A 53 1.59 5.49 6.28
N THR A 54 1.22 4.59 7.20
CA THR A 54 0.24 3.52 6.93
C THR A 54 -1.10 4.08 6.45
N VAL A 55 -1.59 5.18 7.02
CA VAL A 55 -2.85 5.80 6.57
C VAL A 55 -2.72 6.28 5.12
N ILE A 56 -1.58 6.87 4.75
CA ILE A 56 -1.30 7.27 3.37
C ILE A 56 -1.26 6.04 2.46
N ASP A 57 -0.62 4.94 2.87
CA ASP A 57 -0.59 3.70 2.09
C ASP A 57 -1.97 3.10 1.88
N VAL A 58 -2.84 3.12 2.90
CA VAL A 58 -4.24 2.66 2.78
C VAL A 58 -4.97 3.47 1.71
N LEU A 59 -4.83 4.80 1.74
CA LEU A 59 -5.42 5.67 0.72
C LEU A 59 -4.84 5.38 -0.67
N ALA A 60 -3.53 5.12 -0.76
CA ALA A 60 -2.87 4.75 -2.00
C ALA A 60 -3.41 3.41 -2.54
N VAL A 61 -3.57 2.39 -1.70
CA VAL A 61 -4.14 1.08 -2.10
C VAL A 61 -5.58 1.22 -2.59
N LEU A 62 -6.40 2.05 -1.95
CA LEU A 62 -7.76 2.35 -2.40
C LEU A 62 -7.76 3.04 -3.77
N ALA A 63 -6.89 4.02 -3.97
CA ALA A 63 -6.73 4.72 -5.25
C ALA A 63 -6.22 3.79 -6.36
N ILE A 64 -5.21 2.95 -6.06
CA ILE A 64 -4.67 1.94 -6.97
C ILE A 64 -5.76 0.96 -7.38
N TYR A 65 -6.59 0.49 -6.44
CA TYR A 65 -7.71 -0.39 -6.77
C TYR A 65 -8.69 0.29 -7.75
N GLY A 66 -9.09 1.54 -7.45
CA GLY A 66 -9.97 2.32 -8.32
C GLY A 66 -9.40 2.51 -9.74
N ALA A 67 -8.14 2.91 -9.84
CA ALA A 67 -7.43 3.06 -11.11
C ALA A 67 -7.30 1.73 -11.86
N THR A 68 -6.98 0.64 -11.16
CA THR A 68 -6.87 -0.69 -11.78
C THR A 68 -8.19 -1.16 -12.36
N VAL A 69 -9.31 -0.96 -11.64
CA VAL A 69 -10.66 -1.28 -12.16
C VAL A 69 -11.00 -0.44 -13.39
N PHE A 70 -10.56 0.82 -13.44
CA PHE A 70 -10.75 1.68 -14.61
C PHE A 70 -10.00 1.16 -15.85
N PHE A 71 -8.75 0.73 -15.70
CA PHE A 71 -7.94 0.24 -16.83
C PHE A 71 -8.23 -1.22 -17.21
N ILE A 72 -8.49 -2.08 -16.23
CA ILE A 72 -8.60 -3.53 -16.41
C ILE A 72 -9.95 -4.01 -15.86
N ASN A 73 -10.88 -4.25 -16.77
CA ASN A 73 -12.25 -4.65 -16.39
C ASN A 73 -12.36 -6.12 -15.91
N ARG A 74 -11.36 -6.98 -16.21
CA ARG A 74 -11.35 -8.39 -15.81
C ARG A 74 -10.32 -8.67 -14.74
N ARG A 75 -10.73 -9.38 -13.68
CA ARG A 75 -9.89 -9.66 -12.51
C ARG A 75 -9.00 -10.89 -12.71
N ASN A 76 -8.10 -10.79 -13.67
CA ASN A 76 -7.10 -11.81 -14.02
C ASN A 76 -5.69 -11.39 -13.58
N TRP A 77 -4.65 -12.12 -13.98
CA TRP A 77 -3.26 -11.79 -13.63
C TRP A 77 -2.84 -10.37 -14.05
N LYS A 78 -3.38 -9.83 -15.16
CA LYS A 78 -3.08 -8.47 -15.63
C LYS A 78 -3.63 -7.42 -14.67
N PHE A 79 -4.75 -7.69 -14.00
CA PHE A 79 -5.30 -6.81 -12.97
C PHE A 79 -4.32 -6.66 -11.81
N TYR A 80 -3.83 -7.79 -11.27
CA TYR A 80 -2.89 -7.77 -10.15
C TYR A 80 -1.51 -7.22 -10.54
N LEU A 81 -1.04 -7.51 -11.76
CA LEU A 81 0.17 -6.88 -12.28
C LEU A 81 0.02 -5.36 -12.41
N THR A 82 -1.12 -4.88 -12.91
CA THR A 82 -1.40 -3.44 -13.03
C THR A 82 -1.42 -2.79 -11.65
N ALA A 83 -2.07 -3.40 -10.66
CA ALA A 83 -2.05 -2.91 -9.29
C ALA A 83 -0.63 -2.87 -8.70
N ALA A 84 0.20 -3.89 -8.97
CA ALA A 84 1.60 -3.91 -8.53
C ALA A 84 2.42 -2.79 -9.17
N LEU A 85 2.27 -2.57 -10.49
CA LEU A 85 2.97 -1.50 -11.21
C LEU A 85 2.56 -0.11 -10.73
N LEU A 86 1.26 0.10 -10.47
CA LEU A 86 0.79 1.36 -9.88
C LEU A 86 1.34 1.55 -8.46
N GLY A 87 1.41 0.48 -7.66
CA GLY A 87 2.06 0.48 -6.35
C GLY A 87 3.54 0.88 -6.42
N ALA A 88 4.27 0.30 -7.38
CA ALA A 88 5.68 0.64 -7.64
C ALA A 88 5.86 2.13 -7.99
N VAL A 89 5.00 2.66 -8.86
CA VAL A 89 5.03 4.08 -9.23
C VAL A 89 4.73 4.97 -8.01
N CYS A 90 3.70 4.64 -7.24
CA CYS A 90 3.34 5.38 -6.02
C CYS A 90 4.49 5.39 -5.01
N ALA A 91 5.15 4.25 -4.76
CA ALA A 91 6.28 4.18 -3.83
C ALA A 91 7.43 5.11 -4.25
N VAL A 92 7.79 5.10 -5.54
CA VAL A 92 8.83 6.02 -6.06
C VAL A 92 8.42 7.48 -5.90
N LEU A 93 7.15 7.81 -6.14
CA LEU A 93 6.67 9.18 -6.00
C LEU A 93 6.67 9.65 -4.54
N PHE A 94 6.19 8.82 -3.61
CA PHE A 94 6.16 9.16 -2.19
C PHE A 94 7.56 9.37 -1.63
N GLU A 95 8.51 8.51 -1.99
CA GLU A 95 9.89 8.64 -1.55
C GLU A 95 10.56 9.91 -2.12
N LYS A 96 10.30 10.24 -3.39
CA LYS A 96 10.79 11.50 -3.98
C LYS A 96 10.20 12.73 -3.30
N ILE A 97 8.91 12.70 -2.97
CA ILE A 97 8.24 13.77 -2.23
C ILE A 97 8.86 13.91 -0.84
N ALA A 98 8.98 12.81 -0.10
CA ALA A 98 9.52 12.82 1.24
C ALA A 98 10.95 13.35 1.30
N PHE A 99 11.79 13.00 0.31
CA PHE A 99 13.13 13.55 0.17
C PHE A 99 13.14 15.02 -0.21
N ALA A 100 12.27 15.45 -1.13
CA ALA A 100 12.16 16.86 -1.51
C ALA A 100 11.74 17.75 -0.33
N PHE A 101 10.89 17.24 0.56
CA PHE A 101 10.46 17.94 1.78
C PHE A 101 11.35 17.66 3.00
N GLY A 102 12.36 16.79 2.88
CA GLY A 102 13.26 16.44 3.98
C GLY A 102 12.56 15.72 5.15
N TRP A 103 11.47 15.00 4.90
CA TRP A 103 10.71 14.30 5.95
C TRP A 103 11.49 13.15 6.58
N TRP A 104 12.29 12.44 5.79
CA TRP A 104 13.21 11.40 6.26
C TRP A 104 14.41 11.26 5.34
N ARG A 105 15.41 10.51 5.83
CA ARG A 105 16.60 10.10 5.08
C ARG A 105 16.88 8.64 5.37
N TYR A 106 17.46 7.96 4.39
CA TYR A 106 17.92 6.59 4.56
C TYR A 106 19.09 6.50 5.52
N ASP A 107 19.12 5.42 6.30
CA ASP A 107 20.33 4.99 7.00
C ASP A 107 21.28 4.25 6.05
N GLU A 108 22.52 4.05 6.48
CA GLU A 108 23.56 3.26 5.80
C GLU A 108 23.11 1.83 5.51
N GLY A 109 22.16 1.29 6.28
CA GLY A 109 21.58 -0.04 6.09
C GLY A 109 20.50 -0.13 5.00
N MET A 110 19.97 0.99 4.49
CA MET A 110 18.92 0.95 3.47
C MET A 110 19.50 0.64 2.09
N ILE A 111 19.07 -0.47 1.50
CA ILE A 111 19.40 -0.80 0.11
C ILE A 111 18.59 0.13 -0.80
N VAL A 112 19.27 0.89 -1.65
CA VAL A 112 18.64 1.78 -2.63
C VAL A 112 18.61 1.12 -4.00
N VAL A 113 17.47 1.18 -4.69
CA VAL A 113 17.34 0.74 -6.08
C VAL A 113 18.08 1.75 -6.98
N PRO A 114 19.23 1.40 -7.60
CA PRO A 114 20.14 2.38 -8.19
C PRO A 114 19.54 3.25 -9.31
N ILE A 115 18.61 2.67 -10.08
CA ILE A 115 17.96 3.36 -11.22
C ILE A 115 16.86 4.32 -10.73
N LEU A 116 16.19 3.99 -9.64
CA LEU A 116 15.03 4.73 -9.14
C LEU A 116 15.42 5.78 -8.09
N GLY A 117 16.53 5.56 -7.38
CA GLY A 117 16.93 6.39 -6.24
C GLY A 117 16.00 6.22 -5.03
N THR A 118 15.28 5.09 -4.97
CA THR A 118 14.27 4.79 -3.95
C THR A 118 14.70 3.58 -3.12
N GLY A 119 14.40 3.60 -1.83
CA GLY A 119 14.66 2.50 -0.90
C GLY A 119 13.94 1.24 -1.34
N LEU A 120 14.63 0.11 -1.24
CA LEU A 120 14.09 -1.18 -1.65
C LEU A 120 12.87 -1.57 -0.80
N LEU A 121 12.90 -1.29 0.50
CA LEU A 121 11.81 -1.65 1.42
C LEU A 121 10.49 -0.93 1.09
N PRO A 122 10.43 0.42 0.99
CA PRO A 122 9.19 1.11 0.62
C PRO A 122 8.76 0.77 -0.82
N PHE A 123 9.72 0.55 -1.73
CA PHE A 123 9.42 0.11 -3.09
C PHE A 123 8.71 -1.24 -3.13
N VAL A 124 9.27 -2.25 -2.45
CA VAL A 124 8.69 -3.59 -2.39
C VAL A 124 7.37 -3.60 -1.64
N GLN A 125 7.25 -2.81 -0.57
CA GLN A 125 6.03 -2.72 0.23
C GLN A 125 4.80 -2.42 -0.63
N LEU A 126 4.74 -1.25 -1.27
CA LEU A 126 3.52 -0.87 -1.98
C LEU A 126 3.33 -1.68 -3.28
N THR A 127 4.42 -2.09 -3.93
CA THR A 127 4.39 -2.98 -5.10
C THR A 127 3.74 -4.34 -4.78
N THR A 128 4.01 -4.89 -3.60
CA THR A 128 3.53 -6.22 -3.20
C THR A 128 2.23 -6.17 -2.39
N LEU A 129 2.12 -5.26 -1.43
CA LEU A 129 1.00 -5.20 -0.52
C LEU A 129 -0.27 -4.68 -1.23
N ALA A 130 -0.18 -3.78 -2.21
CA ALA A 130 -1.37 -3.35 -2.96
C ALA A 130 -2.14 -4.52 -3.61
N PRO A 131 -1.52 -5.36 -4.48
CA PRO A 131 -2.23 -6.50 -5.07
C PRO A 131 -2.63 -7.56 -4.03
N VAL A 132 -1.83 -7.79 -2.99
CA VAL A 132 -2.13 -8.77 -1.93
C VAL A 132 -3.34 -8.34 -1.10
N SER A 133 -3.38 -7.09 -0.64
CA SER A 133 -4.52 -6.53 0.09
C SER A 133 -5.80 -6.60 -0.74
N ILE A 134 -5.72 -6.25 -2.03
CA ILE A 134 -6.86 -6.34 -2.95
C ILE A 134 -7.35 -7.79 -3.09
N TRP A 135 -6.43 -8.76 -3.22
CA TRP A 135 -6.78 -10.18 -3.32
C TRP A 135 -7.44 -10.70 -2.04
N LEU A 136 -6.84 -10.46 -0.88
CA LEU A 136 -7.38 -10.86 0.42
C LEU A 136 -8.75 -10.23 0.70
N ALA A 137 -8.91 -8.95 0.40
CA ALA A 137 -10.19 -8.25 0.58
C ALA A 137 -11.31 -8.84 -0.27
N ALA A 138 -11.03 -9.26 -1.51
CA ALA A 138 -12.03 -9.93 -2.34
C ALA A 138 -12.42 -11.30 -1.79
N LYS A 139 -11.42 -12.07 -1.32
CA LYS A 139 -11.68 -13.36 -0.66
C LYS A 139 -12.54 -13.18 0.59
N ALA A 140 -12.24 -12.19 1.43
CA ALA A 140 -12.97 -11.91 2.67
C ALA A 140 -14.39 -11.36 2.42
N SER A 141 -14.58 -10.53 1.39
CA SER A 141 -15.88 -9.92 1.06
C SER A 141 -16.81 -10.84 0.25
N GLY A 142 -16.38 -12.07 -0.05
CA GLY A 142 -17.11 -13.00 -0.92
C GLY A 142 -17.21 -12.54 -2.39
N ARG A 143 -16.42 -11.53 -2.80
CA ARG A 143 -16.33 -11.13 -4.22
C ARG A 143 -15.48 -12.17 -4.93
N ARG A 144 -16.06 -12.86 -5.93
CA ARG A 144 -15.31 -13.86 -6.70
C ARG A 144 -14.06 -13.24 -7.31
N VAL A 145 -12.92 -13.87 -7.01
CA VAL A 145 -11.66 -13.65 -7.71
C VAL A 145 -11.81 -14.33 -9.07
N GLY A 146 -12.18 -13.54 -10.09
CA GLY A 146 -12.35 -14.02 -11.47
C GLY A 146 -13.81 -14.08 -11.92
N ALA A 147 -14.16 -13.12 -12.77
CA ALA A 147 -15.07 -13.31 -13.90
C ALA A 147 -14.30 -12.88 -15.16
#